data_AF-A0A843G6H5-F1
#
_entry.id   AF-A0A843G6H5-F1
#
_cell.length_a   1.000
_cell.length_b   1.000
_cell.length_c   1.000
_cell.angle_alpha   90.00
_cell.angle_beta   90.00
_cell.angle_gamma   90.00
#
_symmetry.space_group_name_H-M   'P 1'
#
loop_
_entity.id
_entity.type
_entity.pdbx_description
1 polymer ?
#
loop_
_entity_poly.entity_id
_entity_poly.type
_entity_poly.pdbx_seq_one_letter_code
_entity_poly.pdbx_strand_id
1 'polypeptide(L)'
;RIAFGNRIMKQLKAFVPVYVACGGDEVSGIDYFLAKKVLRKFEQLNLILIRDEIDGFVKYLNKEFGNGNMKECIEFLERLKKSA
;
A
#
# COMPACT_ATOMS: atom_id res chain seq x y z
N ARG A 1 12.72 15.71 -15.56
CA ARG A 1 12.58 14.27 -15.24
C ARG A 1 11.69 14.15 -14.00
N ILE A 2 10.47 13.59 -14.11
CA ILE A 2 9.60 13.40 -12.94
C ILE A 2 10.03 12.10 -12.25
N ALA A 3 10.52 12.20 -11.02
CA ALA A 3 10.84 11.03 -10.20
C ALA A 3 9.57 10.21 -9.90
N PHE A 4 9.73 8.90 -9.75
CA PHE A 4 8.64 7.98 -9.49
C PHE A 4 7.81 8.38 -8.26
N GLY A 5 8.49 8.74 -7.15
CA GLY A 5 7.85 9.23 -5.93
C GLY A 5 6.99 10.47 -6.16
N ASN A 6 7.48 11.44 -6.96
CA ASN A 6 6.74 12.67 -7.26
C ASN A 6 5.43 12.38 -8.02
N ARG A 7 5.42 11.35 -8.88
CA ARG A 7 4.21 10.93 -9.60
C ARG A 7 3.19 10.29 -8.66
N ILE A 8 3.64 9.42 -7.76
CA ILE A 8 2.79 8.81 -6.72
C ILE A 8 2.16 9.90 -5.87
N MET A 9 2.96 10.82 -5.34
CA MET A 9 2.46 11.88 -4.45
C MET A 9 1.43 12.77 -5.13
N LYS A 10 1.63 13.13 -6.41
CA LYS A 10 0.64 13.90 -7.17
C LYS A 10 -0.69 13.14 -7.30
N GLN A 11 -0.63 11.84 -7.57
CA GLN A 11 -1.82 11.02 -7.77
C GLN A 11 -2.54 10.70 -6.46
N LEU A 12 -1.80 10.48 -5.37
CA LEU A 12 -2.36 10.30 -4.04
C LEU A 12 -3.13 11.55 -3.60
N LYS A 13 -2.51 12.74 -3.74
CA LYS A 13 -3.14 14.02 -3.42
C LYS A 13 -4.39 14.34 -4.25
N ALA A 14 -4.52 13.75 -5.44
CA ALA A 14 -5.72 13.89 -6.26
C ALA A 14 -6.79 12.84 -5.92
N PHE A 15 -6.37 11.61 -5.60
CA PHE A 15 -7.26 10.48 -5.37
C PHE A 15 -7.95 10.56 -4.01
N VAL A 16 -7.19 10.78 -2.93
CA VAL A 16 -7.69 10.71 -1.55
C VAL A 16 -8.82 11.71 -1.29
N PRO A 17 -8.73 12.99 -1.70
CA PRO A 17 -9.84 13.93 -1.49
C PRO A 17 -11.13 13.53 -2.20
N VAL A 18 -11.02 12.95 -3.40
CA VAL A 18 -12.19 12.46 -4.15
C VAL A 18 -12.79 11.25 -3.45
N TYR A 19 -11.96 10.33 -2.96
CA TYR A 19 -12.41 9.17 -2.20
C TYR A 19 -13.18 9.57 -0.93
N VAL A 20 -12.66 10.56 -0.19
CA VAL A 20 -13.33 11.11 1.00
C VAL A 20 -14.61 11.85 0.64
N ALA A 21 -14.62 12.63 -0.46
CA ALA A 21 -15.83 13.31 -0.93
C ALA A 21 -16.95 12.35 -1.32
N CYS A 22 -16.62 11.10 -1.70
CA CYS A 22 -17.60 10.04 -1.95
C CYS A 22 -18.10 9.34 -0.67
N GLY A 23 -17.71 9.79 0.52
CA GLY A 23 -18.10 9.21 1.80
C GLY A 23 -17.14 8.13 2.34
N GLY A 24 -15.97 7.98 1.73
CA GLY A 24 -14.91 7.11 2.24
C GLY A 24 -14.07 7.76 3.35
N ASP A 25 -13.30 6.93 4.05
CA ASP A 25 -12.31 7.40 5.04
C ASP A 25 -10.95 7.67 4.38
N GLU A 26 -10.20 8.63 4.93
CA GLU A 26 -8.89 9.02 4.40
C GLU A 26 -7.90 7.85 4.41
N VAL A 27 -7.82 7.11 5.52
CA VAL A 27 -6.90 5.97 5.69
C VAL A 27 -7.27 4.86 4.71
N SER A 28 -8.56 4.60 4.53
CA SER A 28 -9.06 3.60 3.57
C SER A 28 -8.71 3.97 2.13
N GLY A 29 -8.79 5.26 1.77
CA GLY A 29 -8.38 5.73 0.44
C GLY A 29 -6.88 5.59 0.20
N ILE A 30 -6.06 5.86 1.22
CA ILE A 30 -4.60 5.67 1.17
C ILE A 30 -4.26 4.17 1.06
N ASP A 31 -4.91 3.32 1.85
CA ASP A 31 -4.74 1.86 1.85
C ASP A 31 -4.98 1.27 0.46
N TYR A 32 -6.14 1.59 -0.13
CA TYR A 32 -6.49 1.13 -1.47
C TYR A 32 -5.47 1.59 -2.53
N PHE A 33 -5.07 2.86 -2.48
CA PHE A 33 -4.13 3.42 -3.46
C PHE A 33 -2.74 2.78 -3.35
N LEU A 34 -2.23 2.60 -2.13
CA LEU A 34 -0.94 1.97 -1.87
C LEU A 34 -0.93 0.53 -2.35
N ALA A 35 -1.95 -0.26 -1.99
CA ALA A 35 -2.06 -1.67 -2.38
C ALA A 35 -2.08 -1.84 -3.91
N LYS A 36 -2.98 -1.13 -4.61
CA LYS A 36 -3.17 -1.34 -6.06
C LYS A 36 -2.08 -0.74 -6.94
N LYS A 37 -1.35 0.27 -6.46
CA LYS A 37 -0.43 1.06 -7.29
C LYS A 37 1.04 0.94 -6.92
N VAL A 38 1.31 0.93 -5.62
CA VAL A 38 2.68 0.87 -5.10
C VAL A 38 3.07 -0.58 -4.89
N LEU A 39 2.29 -1.31 -4.07
CA LEU A 39 2.59 -2.69 -3.72
C LEU A 39 2.52 -3.64 -4.93
N ARG A 40 1.63 -3.37 -5.89
CA ARG A 40 1.56 -4.10 -7.17
C ARG A 40 2.89 -4.21 -7.92
N LYS A 41 3.81 -3.26 -7.74
CA LYS A 41 5.13 -3.31 -8.41
C LYS A 41 6.08 -4.33 -7.80
N PHE A 42 5.86 -4.75 -6.56
CA PHE A 42 6.67 -5.79 -5.92
C PHE A 42 6.45 -7.17 -6.57
N GLU A 43 5.32 -7.39 -7.25
CA GLU A 43 5.09 -8.59 -8.07
C GLU A 43 6.11 -8.72 -9.22
N GLN A 44 6.70 -7.61 -9.66
CA GLN A 44 7.69 -7.59 -10.75
C GLN A 44 9.14 -7.71 -10.24
N LEU A 45 9.35 -7.71 -8.92
CA LEU A 45 10.66 -7.80 -8.29
C LEU A 45 10.93 -9.25 -7.83
N ASN A 46 12.20 -9.57 -7.58
CA ASN A 46 12.57 -10.89 -7.06
C ASN A 46 12.06 -11.05 -5.61
N LEU A 47 10.94 -11.75 -5.46
CA LEU A 47 10.20 -11.91 -4.20
C LEU A 47 11.03 -12.55 -3.08
N ILE A 48 12.05 -13.33 -3.41
CA ILE A 48 12.92 -14.02 -2.45
C ILE A 48 13.66 -12.99 -1.57
N LEU A 49 14.06 -11.85 -2.14
CA LEU A 49 14.84 -10.83 -1.43
C LEU A 49 14.01 -10.03 -0.40
N ILE A 50 12.68 -10.02 -0.55
CA ILE A 50 11.80 -9.16 0.27
C ILE A 50 10.92 -9.97 1.23
N ARG A 51 10.92 -11.30 1.12
CA ARG A 51 10.03 -12.19 1.88
C ARG A 51 10.14 -11.99 3.39
N ASP A 52 11.36 -11.87 3.90
CA ASP A 52 11.61 -11.73 5.34
C ASP A 52 11.25 -10.32 5.87
N GLU A 53 11.23 -9.32 4.98
CA GLU A 53 10.88 -7.93 5.31
C GLU A 53 9.35 -7.70 5.33
N ILE A 54 8.56 -8.55 4.65
CA ILE A 54 7.10 -8.40 4.57
C ILE A 54 6.46 -8.40 5.96
N ASP A 55 6.85 -9.32 6.84
CA ASP A 55 6.26 -9.42 8.19
C ASP A 55 6.59 -8.19 9.04
N GLY A 56 7.78 -7.61 8.86
CA GLY A 56 8.18 -6.36 9.49
C GLY A 56 7.33 -5.18 9.01
N PHE A 57 7.05 -5.13 7.70
CA PHE A 57 6.22 -4.08 7.12
C PHE A 57 4.75 -4.18 7.55
N VAL A 58 4.18 -5.40 7.66
CA VAL A 58 2.83 -5.60 8.21
C VAL A 58 2.74 -5.11 9.66
N LYS A 59 3.75 -5.42 10.49
CA LYS A 59 3.82 -4.93 11.88
C LYS A 59 3.89 -3.40 11.94
N TYR A 60 4.68 -2.79 11.05
CA TYR A 60 4.76 -1.34 10.94
C TYR A 60 3.40 -0.71 10.60
N LEU A 61 2.69 -1.25 9.61
CA LEU A 61 1.37 -0.75 9.21
C LEU A 61 0.35 -0.84 10.35
N ASN A 62 0.30 -1.98 11.04
CA ASN A 62 -0.58 -2.18 12.19
C ASN A 62 -0.26 -1.26 13.37
N LYS A 63 1.01 -0.92 13.58
CA LYS A 63 1.44 0.00 14.64
C LYS A 63 1.07 1.45 14.34
N GLU A 64 1.34 1.92 13.13
CA GLU A 64 1.17 3.34 12.77
C GLU A 64 -0.29 3.71 12.47
N PHE A 65 -1.01 2.82 11.77
CA PHE A 65 -2.38 3.09 11.35
C PHE A 65 -3.43 2.39 12.21
N GLY A 66 -3.03 1.51 13.11
CA GLY A 66 -3.94 0.69 13.92
C GLY A 66 -4.32 -0.63 13.25
N ASN A 67 -4.60 -1.63 14.09
CA ASN A 67 -4.95 -2.97 13.64
C ASN A 67 -6.23 -2.95 12.80
N GLY A 68 -6.13 -3.44 11.56
CA GLY A 68 -7.29 -3.58 10.68
C GLY A 68 -7.69 -2.32 9.91
N ASN A 69 -6.90 -1.25 9.93
CA ASN A 69 -7.16 -0.05 9.12
C ASN A 69 -6.51 -0.11 7.72
N MET A 70 -5.43 -0.90 7.56
CA MET A 70 -4.70 -1.08 6.29
C MET A 70 -4.95 -2.48 5.68
N LYS A 71 -6.22 -2.88 5.56
CA LYS A 71 -6.59 -4.26 5.19
C LYS A 71 -6.12 -4.64 3.79
N GLU A 72 -6.30 -3.76 2.80
CA GLU A 72 -5.92 -4.06 1.41
C GLU A 72 -4.40 -4.21 1.26
N CYS A 73 -3.62 -3.36 1.94
CA CYS A 73 -2.16 -3.49 1.94
C CYS A 73 -1.70 -4.78 2.61
N ILE A 74 -2.25 -5.09 3.80
CA ILE A 74 -1.89 -6.31 4.55
C ILE A 74 -2.26 -7.56 3.75
N GLU A 75 -3.47 -7.63 3.20
CA GLU A 75 -3.90 -8.76 2.37
C GLU A 75 -3.00 -8.92 1.14
N PHE A 76 -2.62 -7.81 0.49
CA PHE A 76 -1.71 -7.84 -0.65
C PHE A 76 -0.34 -8.41 -0.29
N LEU A 77 0.21 -7.97 0.86
CA LEU A 77 1.51 -8.43 1.37
C LEU A 77 1.48 -9.91 1.75
N GLU A 78 0.42 -10.38 2.40
CA GLU A 78 0.24 -11.80 2.70
C GLU A 78 0.12 -12.65 1.44
N ARG A 79 -0.57 -12.14 0.41
CA ARG A 79 -0.64 -12.81 -0.90
C ARG A 79 0.74 -12.90 -1.55
N LEU A 80 1.51 -11.81 -1.55
CA LEU A 80 2.88 -11.80 -2.08
C LEU A 80 3.75 -12.86 -1.36
N LYS A 81 3.64 -12.96 -0.04
CA LYS A 81 4.37 -13.94 0.76
C LYS A 81 4.02 -15.39 0.39
N LYS A 82 2.75 -15.67 0.04
CA LYS A 82 2.30 -17.00 -0.39
C LYS A 82 2.71 -17.34 -1.82
N SER A 83 2.88 -16.33 -2.68
CA SER A 83 3.31 -16.50 -4.09
C SER A 83 4.83 -16.59 -4.27
N ALA A 84 5.60 -16.37 -3.20
CA ALA A 84 7.07 -16.43 -3.16
C ALA A 84 7.57 -17.77 -2.62
#